data_AF-A0A1G4WUE9-F1
#
_entry.id   AF-A0A1G4WUE9-F1
#
_cell.length_a   1.000
_cell.length_b   1.000
_cell.length_c   1.000
_cell.angle_alpha   90.00
_cell.angle_beta   90.00
_cell.angle_gamma   90.00
#
_symmetry.space_group_name_H-M   'P 1'
#
loop_
_entity.id
_entity.type
_entity.pdbx_description
1 polymer ?
#
loop_
_entity_poly.entity_id
_entity_poly.type
_entity_poly.pdbx_seq_one_letter_code
_entity_poly.pdbx_strand_id
1 'polypeptide(L)'
;MALKRVADERSTESVEAARIELERQMSGLYGLEREAVWLATRAGEIETLGAPRRPDQNSPATVLERRIRRGQALTPPKVAHGIDAQMAQKDGPPARSVEGMTTHDARLPEHPSRLDWAELAPDVYKAMIRLDTAANRTLDPTLLNLIKIRSSQLNHCAFCLDMHSKEALAAGESAERIIQLDAWDESRHFYTAREVAAIALTEAITVITNGFVADDVFARASAQFDQTEMAYLIAAITTINAWNRFGVSARMVPGHYPPAA
;
A
#
# COMPACT_ATOMS: atom_id res chain seq x y z
N MET A 1 -45.66 42.23 12.34
CA MET A 1 -45.26 41.19 11.38
C MET A 1 -43.97 41.52 10.60
N ALA A 2 -43.12 42.46 11.06
CA ALA A 2 -41.89 42.88 10.35
C ALA A 2 -40.57 42.51 11.05
N LEU A 3 -40.59 42.08 12.31
CA LEU A 3 -39.37 41.75 13.07
C LEU A 3 -38.86 40.32 12.88
N LYS A 4 -39.64 39.43 12.25
CA LYS A 4 -39.25 38.03 12.01
C LYS A 4 -38.49 37.83 10.69
N ARG A 5 -38.57 38.75 9.72
CA ARG A 5 -37.82 38.66 8.43
C ARG A 5 -36.38 39.16 8.54
N VAL A 6 -36.13 40.21 9.33
CA VAL A 6 -34.79 40.81 9.48
C VAL A 6 -33.81 39.91 10.24
N ALA A 7 -34.32 39.02 11.11
CA ALA A 7 -33.50 38.04 11.82
C ALA A 7 -33.08 36.87 10.91
N ASP A 8 -33.95 36.50 9.95
CA ASP A 8 -33.70 35.41 9.01
C ASP A 8 -32.66 35.83 7.95
N GLU A 9 -32.81 37.04 7.39
CA GLU A 9 -31.90 37.58 6.36
C GLU A 9 -30.48 37.86 6.90
N ARG A 10 -30.37 38.36 8.14
CA ARG A 10 -29.05 38.52 8.81
C ARG A 10 -28.39 37.19 9.13
N SER A 11 -29.16 36.13 9.35
CA SER A 11 -28.60 34.80 9.57
C SER A 11 -28.06 34.19 8.28
N THR A 12 -28.75 34.39 7.16
CA THR A 12 -28.31 33.87 5.85
C THR A 12 -27.11 34.63 5.29
N GLU A 13 -27.05 35.96 5.42
CA GLU A 13 -25.86 36.74 5.02
C GLU A 13 -24.65 36.43 5.91
N SER A 14 -24.86 36.19 7.21
CA SER A 14 -23.81 35.77 8.14
C SER A 14 -23.26 34.37 7.83
N VAL A 15 -24.13 33.44 7.42
CA VAL A 15 -23.74 32.07 7.08
C VAL A 15 -23.03 32.04 5.73
N GLU A 16 -23.48 32.82 4.76
CA GLU A 16 -22.84 32.89 3.44
C GLU A 16 -21.48 33.62 3.51
N ALA A 17 -21.35 34.67 4.32
CA ALA A 17 -20.07 35.32 4.59
C ALA A 17 -19.08 34.38 5.32
N ALA A 18 -19.57 33.58 6.27
CA ALA A 18 -18.77 32.57 6.94
C ALA A 18 -18.35 31.44 5.98
N ARG A 19 -19.22 31.03 5.06
CA ARG A 19 -18.92 30.03 4.02
C ARG A 19 -17.83 30.52 3.07
N ILE A 20 -17.93 31.76 2.58
CA ILE A 20 -16.95 32.36 1.66
C ILE A 20 -15.58 32.52 2.34
N GLU A 21 -15.52 32.94 3.60
CA GLU A 21 -14.26 33.05 4.34
C GLU A 21 -13.64 31.67 4.64
N LEU A 22 -14.46 30.66 4.94
CA LEU A 22 -14.01 29.28 5.13
C LEU A 22 -13.48 28.68 3.81
N GLU A 23 -14.17 28.91 2.69
CA GLU A 23 -13.73 28.48 1.35
C GLU A 23 -12.41 29.16 0.95
N ARG A 24 -12.21 30.43 1.34
CA ARG A 24 -10.97 31.17 1.11
C ARG A 24 -9.82 30.65 1.96
N GLN A 25 -10.08 30.24 3.21
CA GLN A 25 -9.09 29.63 4.10
C GLN A 25 -8.77 28.18 3.70
N MET A 26 -9.73 27.45 3.12
CA MET A 26 -9.56 26.06 2.68
C MET A 26 -8.96 25.91 1.28
N SER A 27 -8.83 27.00 0.52
CA SER A 27 -8.22 26.98 -0.82
C SER A 27 -6.73 26.57 -0.81
N GLY A 28 -6.08 26.55 0.37
CA GLY A 28 -4.69 26.08 0.55
C GLY A 28 -4.53 24.61 0.99
N LEU A 29 -5.63 23.88 1.24
CA LEU A 29 -5.60 22.50 1.77
C LEU A 29 -5.85 21.47 0.65
N TYR A 30 -5.05 20.40 0.62
CA TYR A 30 -5.18 19.30 -0.34
C TYR A 30 -6.38 18.39 0.00
N GLY A 31 -6.99 17.76 -1.02
CA GLY A 31 -8.36 17.24 -1.02
C GLY A 31 -8.82 16.33 0.14
N LEU A 32 -7.93 15.64 0.85
CA LEU A 32 -8.30 14.77 1.97
C LEU A 32 -8.67 15.55 3.25
N GLU A 33 -8.05 16.71 3.47
CA GLU A 33 -8.36 17.56 4.64
C GLU A 33 -9.71 18.28 4.47
N ARG A 34 -10.17 18.48 3.23
CA ARG A 34 -11.47 19.09 2.95
C ARG A 34 -12.63 18.18 3.32
N GLU A 35 -12.49 16.88 3.11
CA GLU A 35 -13.53 15.89 3.40
C GLU A 35 -13.70 15.68 4.92
N ALA A 36 -12.60 15.64 5.68
CA ALA A 36 -12.64 15.48 7.13
C ALA A 36 -13.32 16.66 7.85
N VAL A 37 -13.06 17.90 7.40
CA VAL A 37 -13.69 19.10 7.96
C VAL A 37 -15.17 19.20 7.60
N TRP A 38 -15.53 18.82 6.37
CA TRP A 38 -16.92 18.78 5.90
C TRP A 38 -17.77 17.72 6.64
N LEU A 39 -17.19 16.55 6.94
CA LEU A 39 -17.86 15.52 7.75
C LEU A 39 -18.06 15.96 9.21
N ALA A 40 -17.08 16.68 9.79
CA ALA A 40 -17.16 17.17 11.16
C ALA A 40 -18.24 18.25 11.39
N THR A 41 -18.59 19.02 10.36
CA THR A 41 -19.62 20.08 10.47
C THR A 41 -21.05 19.56 10.29
N ARG A 42 -21.22 18.33 9.77
CA ARG A 42 -22.54 17.73 9.49
C ARG A 42 -23.05 16.83 10.61
N ALA A 43 -22.18 16.37 11.50
CA ALA A 43 -22.56 15.67 12.73
C ALA A 43 -22.90 16.69 13.83
N GLY A 44 -24.13 17.18 13.81
CA GLY A 44 -24.68 18.00 14.88
C GLY A 44 -24.89 17.18 16.15
N GLU A 45 -23.85 17.04 16.97
CA GLU A 45 -23.91 16.66 18.38
C GLU A 45 -22.57 16.99 19.04
N ILE A 46 -22.45 18.19 19.62
CA ILE A 46 -21.39 18.50 20.58
C ILE A 46 -22.03 19.10 21.82
N GLU A 47 -22.44 18.23 22.74
CA GLU A 47 -22.46 18.57 24.16
C GLU A 47 -21.17 18.04 24.83
N THR A 48 -20.36 19.01 25.30
CA THR A 48 -19.37 18.87 26.38
C THR A 48 -18.17 17.93 26.18
N LEU A 49 -17.21 18.35 25.33
CA LEU A 49 -15.80 17.97 25.55
C LEU A 49 -15.12 19.06 26.36
N GLY A 50 -14.79 18.73 27.61
CA GLY A 50 -14.08 19.61 28.54
C GLY A 50 -12.75 20.13 27.97
N ALA A 51 -12.35 21.32 28.42
CA ALA A 51 -11.17 22.04 27.94
C ALA A 51 -9.92 21.15 27.81
N PRO A 52 -9.11 21.32 26.74
CA PRO A 52 -7.96 20.47 26.49
C PRO A 52 -6.96 20.58 27.64
N ARG A 53 -6.58 19.42 28.20
CA ARG A 53 -5.49 19.35 29.18
C ARG A 53 -4.20 19.85 28.53
N ARG A 54 -3.44 20.67 29.26
CA ARG A 54 -2.13 21.15 28.80
C ARG A 54 -1.25 19.94 28.47
N PRO A 55 -0.56 19.92 27.32
CA PRO A 55 0.28 18.79 26.94
C PRO A 55 1.40 18.60 27.96
N ASP A 56 1.65 17.33 28.32
CA ASP A 56 2.77 16.94 29.17
C ASP A 56 4.08 17.34 28.48
N GLN A 57 4.79 18.26 29.12
CA GLN A 57 6.01 18.84 28.57
C GLN A 57 7.13 17.81 28.44
N ASN A 58 7.05 16.69 29.14
CA ASN A 58 8.05 15.63 29.06
C ASN A 58 7.62 14.46 28.16
N SER A 59 6.47 14.57 27.49
CA SER A 59 6.04 13.54 26.55
C SER A 59 7.00 13.44 25.35
N PRO A 60 7.20 12.24 24.79
CA PRO A 60 8.08 12.05 23.63
C PRO A 60 7.75 12.97 22.44
N ALA A 61 6.46 13.26 22.23
CA ALA A 61 5.99 14.15 21.17
C ALA A 61 6.41 15.62 21.41
N THR A 62 6.25 16.13 22.64
CA THR A 62 6.60 17.52 22.97
C THR A 62 8.12 17.76 23.02
N VAL A 63 8.91 16.73 23.33
CA VAL A 63 10.37 16.76 23.26
C VAL A 63 10.85 16.77 21.80
N LEU A 64 10.21 15.98 20.93
CA LEU A 64 10.52 15.90 19.50
C LEU A 64 10.21 17.22 18.78
N GLU A 65 9.06 17.83 19.03
CA GLU A 65 8.69 19.14 18.48
C GLU A 65 9.68 20.25 18.89
N ARG A 66 10.17 20.23 20.13
CA ARG A 66 11.18 21.19 20.60
C ARG A 66 12.53 21.03 19.90
N ARG A 67 12.94 19.79 19.60
CA ARG A 67 14.19 19.52 18.85
C ARG A 67 14.10 20.00 17.41
N ILE A 68 12.94 19.80 16.77
CA ILE A 68 12.65 20.29 15.41
C ILE A 68 12.68 21.82 15.37
N ARG A 69 12.01 22.51 16.31
CA ARG A 69 12.00 23.98 16.38
C ARG A 69 13.37 24.61 16.66
N ARG A 70 14.31 23.89 17.25
CA ARG A 70 15.68 24.35 17.52
C ARG A 70 16.68 24.04 16.41
N GLY A 71 16.21 23.52 15.27
CA GLY A 71 17.07 23.20 14.12
C GLY A 71 18.13 22.13 14.42
N GLN A 72 17.94 21.33 15.48
CA GLN A 72 18.88 20.27 15.83
C GLN A 72 18.62 19.07 14.93
N ALA A 73 19.58 18.76 14.06
CA ALA A 73 19.52 17.61 13.18
C ALA A 73 19.36 16.33 14.01
N LEU A 74 18.25 15.64 13.79
CA LEU A 74 18.05 14.28 14.30
C LEU A 74 18.90 13.37 13.42
N THR A 75 20.08 12.98 13.89
CA THR A 75 20.78 11.82 13.30
C THR A 75 19.91 10.60 13.56
N PRO A 76 19.36 9.95 12.52
CA PRO A 76 18.59 8.74 12.71
C PRO A 76 19.52 7.64 13.26
N PRO A 77 19.02 6.74 14.13
CA PRO A 77 19.77 5.55 14.49
C PRO A 77 20.12 4.79 13.20
N LYS A 78 21.37 4.36 13.08
CA LYS A 78 21.83 3.49 12.00
C LYS A 78 21.11 2.15 12.10
N VAL A 79 19.95 2.06 11.48
CA VAL A 79 19.34 0.76 11.17
C VAL A 79 19.93 0.35 9.84
N ALA A 80 20.75 -0.70 9.84
CA ALA A 80 21.38 -1.25 8.65
C ALA A 80 20.30 -1.74 7.68
N HIS A 81 19.83 -0.86 6.79
CA HIS A 81 19.03 -1.23 5.64
C HIS A 81 20.00 -1.38 4.49
N GLY A 82 20.45 -2.61 4.27
CA GLY A 82 21.25 -3.01 3.10
C GLY A 82 20.38 -3.08 1.86
N ILE A 83 19.81 -1.95 1.46
CA ILE A 83 19.29 -1.77 0.10
C ILE A 83 20.08 -0.60 -0.48
N ASP A 84 21.36 -0.88 -0.75
CA ASP A 84 22.16 0.02 -1.55
C ASP A 84 21.50 0.10 -2.93
N ALA A 85 21.23 1.34 -3.35
CA ALA A 85 20.96 1.68 -4.72
C ALA A 85 22.19 1.31 -5.57
N GLN A 86 22.27 0.04 -5.97
CA GLN A 86 23.12 -0.45 -7.05
C GLN A 86 22.22 -0.95 -8.18
N MET A 87 21.38 -0.06 -8.69
CA MET A 87 20.95 -0.11 -10.09
C MET A 87 21.97 0.66 -10.92
N ALA A 88 23.22 0.22 -10.88
CA ALA A 88 24.17 0.50 -11.93
C ALA A 88 24.24 -0.80 -12.73
N GLN A 89 23.90 -0.72 -14.03
CA GLN A 89 24.19 -1.77 -15.01
C GLN A 89 25.57 -2.36 -14.73
N LYS A 90 25.59 -3.56 -14.17
CA LYS A 90 26.77 -4.43 -14.18
C LYS A 90 26.35 -5.67 -14.92
N ASP A 91 27.12 -5.96 -15.95
CA ASP A 91 26.94 -7.06 -16.88
C ASP A 91 26.49 -8.32 -16.14
N GLY A 92 25.40 -8.92 -16.62
CA GLY A 92 24.91 -10.19 -16.10
C GLY A 92 26.01 -11.26 -16.10
N PRO A 93 25.85 -12.34 -15.31
CA PRO A 93 26.84 -13.41 -15.27
C PRO A 93 27.15 -13.91 -16.69
N PRO A 94 28.42 -14.25 -17.02
CA PRO A 94 28.76 -14.69 -18.36
C PRO A 94 27.90 -15.89 -18.74
N ALA A 95 27.24 -15.78 -19.90
CA ALA A 95 26.47 -16.87 -20.46
C ALA A 95 27.35 -18.14 -20.47
N ARG A 96 26.91 -19.18 -19.75
CA ARG A 96 27.57 -20.49 -19.85
C ARG A 96 27.60 -20.86 -21.33
N SER A 97 28.78 -21.14 -21.87
CA SER A 97 28.96 -21.54 -23.26
C SER A 97 28.25 -22.87 -23.49
N VAL A 98 27.04 -22.81 -24.04
CA VAL A 98 26.32 -24.01 -24.48
C VAL A 98 26.71 -24.27 -25.93
N GLU A 99 27.91 -24.83 -26.12
CA GLU A 99 28.28 -25.41 -27.41
C GLU A 99 27.38 -26.63 -27.67
N GLY A 100 26.55 -26.55 -28.72
CA GLY A 100 25.69 -27.66 -29.16
C GLY A 100 24.19 -27.40 -29.07
N MET A 101 23.74 -26.20 -28.67
CA MET A 101 22.33 -25.86 -28.71
C MET A 101 21.90 -25.60 -30.17
N THR A 102 20.99 -26.41 -30.70
CA THR A 102 20.41 -26.10 -32.01
C THR A 102 19.69 -24.74 -31.91
N THR A 103 19.58 -23.98 -32.99
CA THR A 103 18.96 -22.64 -32.99
C THR A 103 17.51 -22.60 -32.45
N HIS A 104 16.91 -23.77 -32.22
CA HIS A 104 15.60 -23.94 -31.62
C HIS A 104 15.59 -23.96 -30.09
N ASP A 105 16.73 -24.16 -29.41
CA ASP A 105 16.77 -24.23 -27.94
C ASP A 105 17.38 -22.99 -27.26
N ALA A 106 17.65 -21.92 -28.02
CA ALA A 106 18.04 -20.63 -27.46
C ALA A 106 16.84 -19.90 -26.86
N ARG A 107 16.94 -19.46 -25.60
CA ARG A 107 15.92 -18.60 -24.96
C ARG A 107 15.91 -17.22 -25.64
N LEU A 108 14.74 -16.59 -25.70
CA LEU A 108 14.60 -15.23 -26.22
C LEU A 108 15.36 -14.23 -25.32
N PRO A 109 15.92 -13.16 -25.90
CA PRO A 109 16.63 -12.14 -25.14
C PRO A 109 15.69 -11.40 -24.17
N GLU A 110 16.25 -10.89 -23.09
CA GLU A 110 15.55 -10.00 -22.17
C GLU A 110 15.14 -8.70 -22.87
N HIS A 111 14.04 -8.12 -22.38
CA HIS A 111 13.62 -6.79 -22.78
C HIS A 111 14.18 -5.77 -21.78
N PRO A 112 14.51 -4.54 -22.22
CA PRO A 112 14.89 -3.49 -21.29
C PRO A 112 13.68 -2.97 -20.52
N SER A 113 13.94 -2.41 -19.33
CA SER A 113 12.96 -1.57 -18.63
C SER A 113 12.59 -0.36 -19.49
N ARG A 114 11.31 0.01 -19.50
CA ARG A 114 10.79 1.19 -20.20
C ARG A 114 11.08 2.49 -19.42
N LEU A 115 11.13 2.42 -18.09
CA LEU A 115 11.29 3.59 -17.23
C LEU A 115 11.91 3.20 -15.88
N ASP A 116 13.03 3.84 -15.51
CA ASP A 116 13.55 3.75 -14.14
C ASP A 116 12.87 4.77 -13.24
N TRP A 117 11.65 4.46 -12.81
CA TRP A 117 10.85 5.37 -12.01
C TRP A 117 11.39 5.55 -10.58
N ALA A 118 12.18 4.61 -10.06
CA ALA A 118 12.78 4.73 -8.75
C ALA A 118 13.90 5.78 -8.75
N GLU A 119 14.70 5.84 -9.81
CA GLU A 119 15.69 6.90 -10.02
C GLU A 119 15.03 8.24 -10.35
N LEU A 120 14.04 8.25 -11.25
CA LEU A 120 13.40 9.47 -11.75
C LEU A 120 12.42 10.12 -10.76
N ALA A 121 11.80 9.32 -9.87
CA ALA A 121 10.84 9.77 -8.86
C ALA A 121 11.13 9.13 -7.49
N PRO A 122 12.28 9.47 -6.87
CA PRO A 122 12.76 8.79 -5.66
C PRO A 122 11.91 9.07 -4.42
N ASP A 123 11.18 10.18 -4.39
CA ASP A 123 10.20 10.51 -3.35
C ASP A 123 8.95 9.61 -3.43
N VAL A 124 8.44 9.37 -4.65
CA VAL A 124 7.34 8.42 -4.90
C VAL A 124 7.76 7.01 -4.52
N TYR A 125 8.95 6.57 -4.91
CA TYR A 125 9.49 5.26 -4.53
C TYR A 125 9.59 5.11 -3.01
N LYS A 126 10.13 6.11 -2.31
CA LYS A 126 10.19 6.10 -0.82
C LYS A 126 8.80 6.08 -0.18
N ALA A 127 7.82 6.76 -0.76
CA ALA A 127 6.44 6.72 -0.27
C ALA A 127 5.84 5.31 -0.43
N MET A 128 6.06 4.67 -1.58
CA MET A 128 5.64 3.28 -1.82
C MET A 128 6.26 2.29 -0.83
N ILE A 129 7.56 2.42 -0.54
CA ILE A 129 8.24 1.59 0.48
C ILE A 129 7.65 1.80 1.88
N ARG A 130 7.34 3.05 2.25
CA ARG A 130 6.71 3.36 3.55
C ARG A 130 5.30 2.78 3.65
N LEU A 131 4.53 2.84 2.57
CA LEU A 131 3.21 2.23 2.50
C LEU A 131 3.29 0.70 2.65
N ASP A 132 4.21 0.05 1.93
CA ASP A 132 4.42 -1.41 2.05
C ASP A 132 4.85 -1.80 3.47
N THR A 133 5.81 -1.08 4.04
CA THR A 133 6.26 -1.29 5.42
C THR A 133 5.11 -1.14 6.41
N ALA A 134 4.25 -0.13 6.23
CA ALA A 134 3.09 0.08 7.08
C ALA A 134 2.07 -1.04 6.92
N ALA A 135 1.72 -1.40 5.68
CA ALA A 135 0.71 -2.41 5.36
C ALA A 135 1.04 -3.81 5.92
N ASN A 136 2.33 -4.12 6.10
CA ASN A 136 2.77 -5.46 6.50
C ASN A 136 2.84 -5.69 8.04
N ARG A 137 2.61 -4.67 8.88
CA ARG A 137 3.01 -4.70 10.32
C ARG A 137 2.30 -5.73 11.21
N THR A 138 1.17 -6.29 10.78
CA THR A 138 0.36 -7.20 11.62
C THR A 138 0.10 -8.55 10.98
N LEU A 139 0.45 -8.72 9.71
CA LEU A 139 0.12 -9.93 8.97
C LEU A 139 1.28 -10.91 9.01
N ASP A 140 0.95 -12.18 9.06
CA ASP A 140 1.92 -13.26 8.96
C ASP A 140 2.71 -13.15 7.62
N PRO A 141 4.05 -13.27 7.63
CA PRO A 141 4.86 -13.16 6.42
C PRO A 141 4.51 -14.16 5.32
N THR A 142 4.13 -15.39 5.68
CA THR A 142 3.73 -16.42 4.70
C THR A 142 2.44 -16.02 4.01
N LEU A 143 1.44 -15.57 4.78
CA LEU A 143 0.19 -15.04 4.24
C LEU A 143 0.42 -13.83 3.31
N LEU A 144 1.29 -12.90 3.73
CA LEU A 144 1.64 -11.72 2.91
C LEU A 144 2.21 -12.13 1.55
N ASN A 145 3.09 -13.12 1.51
CA ASN A 145 3.67 -13.61 0.27
C ASN A 145 2.62 -14.27 -0.64
N LEU A 146 1.68 -15.06 -0.10
CA LEU A 146 0.58 -15.61 -0.89
C LEU A 146 -0.29 -14.52 -1.52
N ILE A 147 -0.67 -13.50 -0.75
CA ILE A 147 -1.44 -12.35 -1.25
C ILE A 147 -0.67 -11.63 -2.37
N LYS A 148 0.62 -11.38 -2.15
CA LYS A 148 1.49 -10.69 -3.09
C LYS A 148 1.65 -11.45 -4.40
N ILE A 149 1.84 -12.77 -4.33
CA ILE A 149 1.92 -13.64 -5.50
C ILE A 149 0.57 -13.67 -6.24
N ARG A 150 -0.55 -13.90 -5.54
CA ARG A 150 -1.86 -14.02 -6.18
C ARG A 150 -2.28 -12.75 -6.91
N SER A 151 -2.13 -11.59 -6.27
CA SER A 151 -2.38 -10.30 -6.93
C SER A 151 -1.50 -10.13 -8.17
N SER A 152 -0.24 -10.54 -8.10
CA SER A 152 0.71 -10.41 -9.21
C SER A 152 0.40 -11.35 -10.38
N GLN A 153 -0.16 -12.55 -10.11
CA GLN A 153 -0.65 -13.48 -11.14
C GLN A 153 -1.78 -12.82 -11.93
N LEU A 154 -2.79 -12.28 -11.23
CA LEU A 154 -3.95 -11.62 -11.82
C LEU A 154 -3.58 -10.35 -12.59
N ASN A 155 -2.61 -9.58 -12.09
CA ASN A 155 -2.13 -8.36 -12.75
C ASN A 155 -1.02 -8.60 -13.79
N HIS A 156 -0.62 -9.86 -14.03
CA HIS A 156 0.45 -10.23 -14.97
C HIS A 156 1.80 -9.51 -14.71
N CYS A 157 2.14 -9.23 -13.45
CA CYS A 157 3.42 -8.61 -13.08
C CYS A 157 4.53 -9.68 -12.92
N ALA A 158 5.21 -10.03 -14.01
CA ALA A 158 6.30 -11.01 -13.98
C ALA A 158 7.45 -10.64 -13.01
N PHE A 159 7.79 -9.35 -12.92
CA PHE A 159 8.77 -8.85 -11.94
C PHE A 159 8.37 -9.16 -10.50
N CYS A 160 7.11 -8.86 -10.16
CA CYS A 160 6.58 -9.05 -8.82
C CYS A 160 6.43 -10.55 -8.48
N LEU A 161 6.09 -11.37 -9.47
CA LEU A 161 6.06 -12.83 -9.32
C LEU A 161 7.45 -13.39 -9.00
N ASP A 162 8.47 -13.01 -9.77
CA ASP A 162 9.86 -13.46 -9.52
C ASP A 162 10.32 -13.10 -8.10
N MET A 163 10.11 -11.83 -7.70
CA MET A 163 10.49 -11.35 -6.37
C MET A 163 9.75 -12.09 -5.25
N HIS A 164 8.42 -12.07 -5.26
CA HIS A 164 7.64 -12.59 -4.13
C HIS A 164 7.62 -14.12 -4.06
N SER A 165 7.77 -14.83 -5.18
CA SER A 165 7.98 -16.29 -5.14
C SER A 165 9.32 -16.64 -4.51
N LYS A 166 10.40 -15.90 -4.80
CA LYS A 166 11.71 -16.09 -4.14
C LYS A 166 11.64 -15.78 -2.65
N GLU A 167 10.97 -14.69 -2.27
CA GLU A 167 10.75 -14.34 -0.85
C GLU A 167 9.93 -15.39 -0.11
N ALA A 168 8.86 -15.91 -0.73
CA ALA A 168 8.05 -16.98 -0.16
C ALA A 168 8.87 -18.24 0.10
N LEU A 169 9.65 -18.68 -0.90
CA LEU A 169 10.52 -19.85 -0.78
C LEU A 169 11.59 -19.65 0.31
N ALA A 170 12.20 -18.46 0.38
CA ALA A 170 13.15 -18.12 1.43
C ALA A 170 12.52 -18.12 2.83
N ALA A 171 11.24 -17.74 2.93
CA ALA A 171 10.45 -17.78 4.16
C ALA A 171 9.91 -19.18 4.53
N GLY A 172 10.20 -20.22 3.74
CA GLY A 172 9.80 -21.60 4.03
C GLY A 172 8.48 -22.04 3.42
N GLU A 173 7.88 -21.24 2.54
CA GLU A 173 6.72 -21.66 1.73
C GLU A 173 7.14 -22.77 0.73
N SER A 174 6.20 -23.63 0.36
CA SER A 174 6.49 -24.70 -0.59
C SER A 174 6.25 -24.28 -2.03
N ALA A 175 7.10 -24.77 -2.95
CA ALA A 175 6.90 -24.58 -4.39
C ALA A 175 5.54 -25.14 -4.84
N GLU A 176 5.10 -26.25 -4.24
CA GLU A 176 3.79 -26.85 -4.50
C GLU A 176 2.65 -25.87 -4.17
N ARG A 177 2.64 -25.26 -2.98
CA ARG A 177 1.62 -24.28 -2.59
C ARG A 177 1.66 -23.02 -3.45
N ILE A 178 2.84 -22.58 -3.90
CA ILE A 178 2.96 -21.44 -4.82
C ILE A 178 2.37 -21.78 -6.20
N ILE A 179 2.62 -22.99 -6.72
CA ILE A 179 2.09 -23.44 -8.01
C ILE A 179 0.56 -23.58 -7.95
N GLN A 180 0.04 -24.18 -6.88
CA GLN A 180 -1.39 -24.40 -6.68
C GLN A 180 -2.18 -23.10 -6.51
N LEU A 181 -1.52 -21.99 -6.18
CA LEU A 181 -2.16 -20.72 -5.86
C LEU A 181 -2.94 -20.12 -7.04
N ASP A 182 -2.52 -20.38 -8.28
CA ASP A 182 -3.25 -19.90 -9.45
C ASP A 182 -4.63 -20.57 -9.61
N ALA A 183 -4.76 -21.80 -9.09
CA ALA A 183 -5.95 -22.64 -9.10
C ALA A 183 -6.44 -22.96 -7.68
N TRP A 184 -6.24 -22.03 -6.72
CA TRP A 184 -6.49 -22.26 -5.29
C TRP A 184 -7.93 -22.70 -4.97
N ASP A 185 -8.90 -22.32 -5.79
CA ASP A 185 -10.31 -22.64 -5.57
C ASP A 185 -10.59 -24.14 -5.71
N GLU A 186 -9.91 -24.81 -6.63
CA GLU A 186 -9.96 -26.27 -6.81
C GLU A 186 -9.01 -27.01 -5.86
N SER A 187 -7.98 -26.32 -5.34
CA SER A 187 -6.90 -26.89 -4.52
C SER A 187 -6.93 -26.40 -3.05
N ARG A 188 -8.10 -25.98 -2.55
CA ARG A 188 -8.27 -25.37 -1.21
C ARG A 188 -7.65 -26.15 -0.04
N HIS A 189 -7.52 -27.48 -0.15
CA HIS A 189 -6.92 -28.34 0.88
C HIS A 189 -5.44 -28.08 1.16
N PHE A 190 -4.74 -27.34 0.28
CA PHE A 190 -3.39 -26.87 0.52
C PHE A 190 -3.33 -25.72 1.52
N TYR A 191 -4.43 -25.00 1.76
CA TYR A 191 -4.47 -23.74 2.51
C TYR A 191 -5.38 -23.82 3.73
N THR A 192 -5.11 -22.98 4.72
CA THR A 192 -5.97 -22.81 5.89
C THR A 192 -7.22 -21.98 5.55
N ALA A 193 -8.26 -22.05 6.38
CA ALA A 193 -9.45 -21.22 6.21
C ALA A 193 -9.15 -19.72 6.19
N ARG A 194 -8.18 -19.27 7.00
CA ARG A 194 -7.71 -17.89 7.05
C ARG A 194 -6.99 -17.47 5.77
N GLU A 195 -6.12 -18.34 5.22
CA GLU A 195 -5.46 -18.11 3.93
C GLU A 195 -6.47 -18.07 2.78
N VAL A 196 -7.40 -19.03 2.71
CA VAL A 196 -8.46 -19.06 1.68
C VAL A 196 -9.30 -17.78 1.70
N ALA A 197 -9.67 -17.30 2.89
CA ALA A 197 -10.44 -16.06 3.01
C ALA A 197 -9.65 -14.83 2.53
N ALA A 198 -8.36 -14.76 2.83
CA ALA A 198 -7.49 -13.68 2.35
C ALA A 198 -7.23 -13.75 0.84
N ILE A 199 -7.02 -14.95 0.30
CA ILE A 199 -6.81 -15.16 -1.15
C ILE A 199 -8.09 -14.74 -1.91
N ALA A 200 -9.27 -15.17 -1.46
CA ALA A 200 -10.54 -14.78 -2.07
C ALA A 200 -10.77 -13.25 -2.02
N LEU A 201 -10.45 -12.60 -0.90
CA LEU A 201 -10.52 -11.14 -0.79
C LEU A 201 -9.49 -10.46 -1.70
N THR A 202 -8.30 -11.04 -1.84
CA THR A 202 -7.24 -10.56 -2.74
C THR A 202 -7.72 -10.51 -4.17
N GLU A 203 -8.39 -11.56 -4.66
CA GLU A 203 -8.94 -11.56 -6.03
C GLU A 203 -10.01 -10.48 -6.21
N ALA A 204 -10.95 -10.39 -5.26
CA ALA A 204 -12.06 -9.43 -5.33
C ALA A 204 -11.59 -7.97 -5.35
N ILE A 205 -10.57 -7.62 -4.56
CA ILE A 205 -9.99 -6.27 -4.54
C ILE A 205 -9.08 -6.04 -5.76
N THR A 206 -8.35 -7.05 -6.21
CA THR A 206 -7.44 -6.92 -7.37
C THR A 206 -8.21 -6.65 -8.66
N VAL A 207 -9.31 -7.38 -8.88
CA VAL A 207 -10.15 -7.25 -10.07
C VAL A 207 -11.40 -6.42 -9.79
N ILE A 208 -11.22 -5.27 -9.14
CA ILE A 208 -12.30 -4.34 -8.77
C ILE A 208 -13.13 -3.82 -9.96
N THR A 209 -12.62 -3.99 -11.19
CA THR A 209 -13.35 -3.65 -12.41
C THR A 209 -14.45 -4.64 -12.75
N ASN A 210 -14.44 -5.85 -12.17
CA ASN A 210 -15.48 -6.87 -12.38
C ASN A 210 -16.69 -6.69 -11.45
N GLY A 211 -16.66 -5.69 -10.58
CA GLY A 211 -17.72 -5.42 -9.62
C GLY A 211 -17.16 -4.90 -8.30
N PHE A 212 -18.05 -4.64 -7.34
CA PHE A 212 -17.64 -4.36 -5.97
C PHE A 212 -17.18 -5.64 -5.25
N VAL A 213 -16.47 -5.49 -4.13
CA VAL A 213 -16.16 -6.62 -3.24
C VAL A 213 -17.47 -7.15 -2.64
N ALA A 214 -17.89 -8.34 -3.05
CA ALA A 214 -19.16 -8.92 -2.62
C ALA A 214 -19.21 -9.10 -1.08
N ASP A 215 -20.38 -8.85 -0.50
CA ASP A 215 -20.59 -8.88 0.96
C ASP A 215 -20.22 -10.23 1.58
N ASP A 216 -20.47 -11.33 0.87
CA ASP A 216 -20.15 -12.69 1.32
C ASP A 216 -18.63 -12.95 1.36
N VAL A 217 -17.86 -12.39 0.41
CA VAL A 217 -16.39 -12.44 0.41
C VAL A 217 -15.84 -11.66 1.60
N PHE A 218 -16.34 -10.44 1.81
CA PHE A 218 -15.94 -9.61 2.95
C PHE A 218 -16.30 -10.26 4.29
N ALA A 219 -17.50 -10.83 4.40
CA ALA A 219 -17.96 -11.52 5.61
C ALA A 219 -17.11 -12.75 5.94
N ARG A 220 -16.72 -13.55 4.94
CA ARG A 220 -15.81 -14.69 5.14
C ARG A 220 -14.44 -14.24 5.65
N ALA A 221 -13.88 -13.17 5.10
CA ALA A 221 -12.63 -12.60 5.60
C ALA A 221 -12.80 -12.05 7.03
N SER A 222 -13.86 -11.30 7.31
CA SER A 222 -14.13 -10.75 8.64
C SER A 222 -14.37 -11.82 9.72
N ALA A 223 -14.73 -13.04 9.33
CA ALA A 223 -14.80 -14.18 10.25
C ALA A 223 -13.43 -14.75 10.62
N GLN A 224 -12.37 -14.41 9.89
CA GLN A 224 -11.00 -14.90 10.09
C GLN A 224 -10.03 -13.82 10.59
N PHE A 225 -10.32 -12.55 10.35
CA PHE A 225 -9.48 -11.39 10.68
C PHE A 225 -10.22 -10.42 11.59
N ASP A 226 -9.57 -9.91 12.64
CA ASP A 226 -10.15 -8.81 13.40
C ASP A 226 -10.19 -7.50 12.58
N GLN A 227 -10.87 -6.46 13.08
CA GLN A 227 -11.03 -5.21 12.32
C GLN A 227 -9.70 -4.53 11.98
N THR A 228 -8.68 -4.66 12.86
CA THR A 228 -7.36 -4.08 12.62
C THR A 228 -6.63 -4.88 11.55
N GLU A 229 -6.59 -6.21 11.69
CA GLU A 229 -6.00 -7.11 10.70
C GLU A 229 -6.67 -6.98 9.34
N MET A 230 -7.99 -6.81 9.29
CA MET A 230 -8.74 -6.61 8.06
C MET A 230 -8.33 -5.31 7.36
N ALA A 231 -8.12 -4.22 8.10
CA ALA A 231 -7.60 -2.98 7.54
C ALA A 231 -6.18 -3.16 6.96
N TYR A 232 -5.30 -3.87 7.65
CA TYR A 232 -3.97 -4.19 7.14
C TYR A 232 -4.00 -5.14 5.94
N LEU A 233 -4.94 -6.10 5.90
CA LEU A 233 -5.14 -7.00 4.76
C LEU A 233 -5.54 -6.22 3.51
N ILE A 234 -6.52 -5.32 3.62
CA ILE A 234 -6.93 -4.44 2.53
C ILE A 234 -5.76 -3.54 2.09
N ALA A 235 -5.01 -2.99 3.04
CA ALA A 235 -3.84 -2.16 2.75
C ALA A 235 -2.75 -2.94 2.02
N ALA A 236 -2.46 -4.18 2.43
CA ALA A 236 -1.46 -5.03 1.79
C ALA A 236 -1.87 -5.38 0.35
N ILE A 237 -3.13 -5.79 0.13
CA ILE A 237 -3.68 -6.08 -1.20
C ILE A 237 -3.62 -4.84 -2.11
N THR A 238 -3.98 -3.68 -1.57
CA THR A 238 -3.94 -2.41 -2.31
C THR A 238 -2.51 -2.03 -2.68
N THR A 239 -1.57 -2.23 -1.76
CA THR A 239 -0.15 -1.91 -1.94
C THR A 239 0.47 -2.77 -3.03
N ILE A 240 0.27 -4.10 -3.03
CA ILE A 240 0.78 -4.95 -4.11
C ILE A 240 0.15 -4.60 -5.46
N ASN A 241 -1.13 -4.23 -5.47
CA ASN A 241 -1.80 -3.74 -6.67
C ASN A 241 -1.13 -2.47 -7.23
N ALA A 242 -0.68 -1.56 -6.36
CA ALA A 242 0.08 -0.38 -6.77
C ALA A 242 1.47 -0.76 -7.31
N TRP A 243 2.21 -1.67 -6.65
CA TRP A 243 3.48 -2.18 -7.16
C TRP A 243 3.34 -2.86 -8.53
N ASN A 244 2.30 -3.68 -8.71
CA ASN A 244 2.02 -4.34 -9.99
C ASN A 244 1.82 -3.31 -11.11
N ARG A 245 1.14 -2.18 -10.84
CA ARG A 245 0.93 -1.10 -11.83
C ARG A 245 2.24 -0.46 -12.26
N PHE A 246 3.17 -0.21 -11.33
CA PHE A 246 4.52 0.25 -11.68
C PHE A 246 5.29 -0.82 -12.46
N GLY A 247 5.32 -2.06 -11.96
CA GLY A 247 6.06 -3.16 -12.57
C GLY A 247 5.68 -3.42 -14.03
N VAL A 248 4.38 -3.50 -14.31
CA VAL A 248 3.87 -3.73 -15.67
C VAL A 248 4.06 -2.51 -16.56
N SER A 249 3.70 -1.31 -16.09
CA SER A 249 3.76 -0.09 -16.92
C SER A 249 5.19 0.30 -17.30
N ALA A 250 6.13 0.13 -16.36
CA ALA A 250 7.55 0.38 -16.57
C ALA A 250 8.28 -0.80 -17.24
N ARG A 251 7.61 -1.94 -17.51
CA ARG A 251 8.24 -3.17 -18.02
C ARG A 251 9.48 -3.59 -17.23
N MET A 252 9.35 -3.62 -15.90
CA MET A 252 10.45 -4.04 -15.03
C MET A 252 10.87 -5.48 -15.35
N VAL A 253 12.18 -5.75 -15.32
CA VAL A 253 12.76 -7.00 -15.82
C VAL A 253 12.87 -8.03 -14.68
N PRO A 254 12.16 -9.19 -14.77
CA PRO A 254 12.25 -10.25 -13.76
C PRO A 254 13.60 -10.99 -13.82
N GLY A 255 13.90 -11.78 -12.79
CA GLY A 255 15.03 -12.71 -12.75
C GLY A 255 16.25 -12.19 -11.99
N HIS A 256 16.33 -10.87 -11.79
CA HIS A 256 17.49 -10.20 -11.19
C HIS A 256 17.37 -9.92 -9.69
N TYR A 257 16.24 -10.25 -9.07
CA TYR A 257 16.06 -10.09 -7.62
C TYR A 257 16.88 -11.14 -6.85
N PRO A 258 17.80 -10.73 -5.97
CA PRO A 258 18.46 -11.65 -5.04
C PRO A 258 17.56 -11.86 -3.81
N PRO A 259 17.21 -13.11 -3.45
CA PRO A 259 16.50 -13.36 -2.20
C PRO A 259 17.35 -12.92 -1.00
N ALA A 260 16.69 -12.45 0.07
CA ALA A 260 17.35 -12.22 1.35
C ALA A 260 17.95 -13.55 1.87
N ALA A 261 19.19 -13.48 2.35
CA ALA A 261 19.94 -14.62 2.90
C ALA A 261 19.49 -15.01 4.30
#